data_AF-A0A0F8XSB9-F1
#
_entry.id   AF-A0A0F8XSB9-F1
#
_cell.length_a   1.000
_cell.length_b   1.000
_cell.length_c   1.000
_cell.angle_alpha   90.00
_cell.angle_beta   90.00
_cell.angle_gamma   90.00
#
_symmetry.space_group_name_H-M   'P 1'
#
loop_
_entity.id
_entity.type
_entity.pdbx_description
1 polymer ?
#
loop_
_entity_poly.entity_id
_entity_poly.type
_entity_poly.pdbx_seq_one_letter_code
_entity_poly.pdbx_strand_id
1 'polypeptide(L)'
;EAYNYVSMREFSDLKKRVNPATHLVKNQAYDIRNLREKEVIDGFQEDQMQSVLEEFYNLQGQCERIKNTPFPRQYGYFSKVFTWIFVLLLPFGLLDVFEDGTTTVVASVDDWYLFLMIPFSVLISWIFTTMEIIGDNSEDPFAGRINDVPMTALCRTIEIDLRDMLDESELPEPVAPKDNILY
;
A
#
# COMPACT_ATOMS: atom_id res chain seq x y z
N GLU A 1 -15.69 -2.04 -15.82
CA GLU A 1 -15.05 -3.35 -16.07
C GLU A 1 -15.74 -4.50 -15.35
N ALA A 2 -16.23 -4.33 -14.11
CA ALA A 2 -16.91 -5.42 -13.38
C ALA A 2 -18.03 -6.16 -14.14
N TYR A 3 -18.74 -5.50 -15.06
CA TYR A 3 -19.76 -6.13 -15.92
C TYR A 3 -19.22 -7.21 -16.87
N ASN A 4 -17.90 -7.28 -17.09
CA ASN A 4 -17.25 -8.36 -17.85
C ASN A 4 -17.12 -9.65 -17.03
N TYR A 5 -17.17 -9.57 -15.69
CA TYR A 5 -16.89 -10.68 -14.79
C TYR A 5 -18.14 -11.21 -14.09
N VAL A 6 -19.20 -10.41 -14.01
CA VAL A 6 -20.50 -10.80 -13.41
C VAL A 6 -21.65 -10.49 -14.34
N SER A 7 -22.76 -11.21 -14.17
CA SER A 7 -23.96 -10.97 -14.97
C SER A 7 -24.48 -9.53 -14.82
N MET A 8 -25.14 -8.98 -15.85
CA MET A 8 -25.68 -7.61 -15.79
C MET A 8 -26.68 -7.40 -14.65
N ARG A 9 -27.42 -8.45 -14.27
CA ARG A 9 -28.33 -8.43 -13.12
C ARG A 9 -27.56 -8.27 -11.83
N GLU A 10 -26.53 -9.08 -11.64
CA GLU A 10 -25.68 -9.04 -10.46
C GLU A 10 -24.92 -7.72 -10.35
N PHE A 11 -24.32 -7.24 -11.44
CA PHE A 11 -23.67 -5.93 -11.51
C PHE A 11 -24.60 -4.79 -11.04
N SER A 12 -25.86 -4.81 -11.49
CA SER A 12 -26.86 -3.81 -11.13
C SER A 12 -27.25 -3.86 -9.64
N ASP A 13 -27.20 -5.04 -9.02
CA ASP A 13 -27.41 -5.21 -7.58
C ASP A 13 -26.20 -4.72 -6.78
N LEU A 14 -25.00 -5.15 -7.16
CA LEU A 14 -23.73 -4.83 -6.49
C LEU A 14 -23.48 -3.32 -6.44
N LYS A 15 -23.84 -2.58 -7.50
CA LYS A 15 -23.69 -1.12 -7.54
C LYS A 15 -24.47 -0.39 -6.43
N LYS A 16 -25.50 -1.01 -5.87
CA LYS A 16 -26.33 -0.43 -4.80
C LYS A 16 -25.86 -0.81 -3.40
N ARG A 17 -24.85 -1.67 -3.28
CA ARG A 17 -24.36 -2.21 -2.01
C ARG A 17 -23.30 -1.29 -1.41
N VAL A 18 -23.28 -1.24 -0.08
CA VAL A 18 -22.25 -0.48 0.66
C VAL A 18 -20.89 -1.14 0.51
N ASN A 19 -20.84 -2.48 0.57
CA ASN A 19 -19.64 -3.27 0.37
C ASN A 19 -19.87 -4.29 -0.76
N PRO A 20 -19.55 -3.95 -2.02
CA PRO A 20 -19.72 -4.86 -3.15
C PRO A 20 -18.94 -6.17 -3.00
N ALA A 21 -17.73 -6.15 -2.41
CA ALA A 21 -16.88 -7.34 -2.26
C ALA A 21 -17.52 -8.38 -1.32
N THR A 22 -18.03 -7.96 -0.16
CA THR A 22 -18.77 -8.86 0.74
C THR A 22 -20.01 -9.46 0.07
N HIS A 23 -20.67 -8.68 -0.78
CA HIS A 23 -21.85 -9.16 -1.51
C HIS A 23 -21.50 -10.18 -2.60
N LEU A 24 -20.32 -10.10 -3.21
CA LEU A 24 -19.83 -11.14 -4.13
C LEU A 24 -19.62 -12.46 -3.40
N VAL A 25 -18.94 -12.46 -2.24
CA VAL A 25 -18.76 -13.66 -1.41
C VAL A 25 -20.11 -14.28 -1.02
N LYS A 26 -21.06 -13.44 -0.59
CA LYS A 26 -22.42 -13.89 -0.28
C LYS A 26 -23.12 -14.53 -1.49
N ASN A 27 -22.97 -13.97 -2.70
CA ASN A 27 -23.57 -14.53 -3.91
C ASN A 27 -22.95 -15.89 -4.27
N GLN A 28 -21.62 -16.02 -4.18
CA GLN A 28 -20.93 -17.29 -4.38
C GLN A 28 -21.38 -18.37 -3.37
N ALA A 29 -21.63 -17.99 -2.11
CA ALA A 29 -22.17 -18.90 -1.11
C ALA A 29 -23.58 -19.41 -1.49
N TYR A 30 -24.43 -18.56 -2.09
CA TYR A 30 -25.72 -19.01 -2.63
C TYR A 30 -25.55 -19.97 -3.79
N ASP A 31 -24.56 -19.76 -4.66
CA ASP A 31 -24.28 -20.67 -5.78
C ASP A 31 -23.84 -22.05 -5.28
N ILE A 32 -22.93 -22.13 -4.31
CA ILE A 32 -22.54 -23.40 -3.67
C ILE A 32 -23.75 -24.11 -3.07
N ARG A 33 -24.58 -23.39 -2.31
CA ARG A 33 -25.81 -23.95 -1.74
C ARG A 33 -26.76 -24.47 -2.83
N ASN A 34 -26.94 -23.73 -3.92
CA ASN A 34 -27.77 -24.16 -5.05
C ASN A 34 -27.22 -25.43 -5.71
N LEU A 35 -25.89 -25.59 -5.81
CA LEU A 35 -25.25 -26.81 -6.32
C LEU A 35 -25.51 -28.00 -5.39
N ARG A 36 -25.48 -27.77 -4.07
CA ARG A 36 -25.83 -28.79 -3.07
C ARG A 36 -27.29 -29.22 -3.17
N GLU A 37 -28.22 -28.26 -3.25
CA GLU A 37 -29.66 -28.53 -3.38
C GLU A 37 -30.00 -29.29 -4.67
N LYS A 38 -29.17 -29.14 -5.71
CA LYS A 38 -29.28 -29.89 -6.98
C LYS A 38 -28.51 -31.22 -6.99
N GLU A 39 -27.93 -31.62 -5.87
CA GLU A 39 -27.12 -32.83 -5.72
C GLU A 39 -25.91 -32.91 -6.69
N VAL A 40 -25.42 -31.76 -7.17
CA VAL A 40 -24.22 -31.69 -8.02
C VAL A 40 -22.95 -31.88 -7.18
N ILE A 41 -22.99 -31.43 -5.92
CA ILE A 41 -21.91 -31.58 -4.94
C ILE A 41 -22.44 -32.25 -3.67
N ASP A 42 -21.56 -32.95 -2.97
CA ASP A 42 -21.86 -33.52 -1.66
C ASP A 42 -21.69 -32.50 -0.51
N GLY A 43 -22.02 -32.90 0.71
CA GLY A 43 -21.92 -32.01 1.87
C GLY A 43 -20.48 -31.72 2.31
N PHE A 44 -19.54 -32.61 1.99
CA PHE A 44 -18.13 -32.42 2.29
C PHE A 44 -17.50 -31.43 1.31
N GLN A 45 -17.83 -31.51 0.03
CA GLN A 45 -17.44 -30.55 -0.99
C GLN A 45 -18.02 -29.16 -0.69
N GLU A 46 -19.28 -29.07 -0.27
CA GLU A 46 -19.89 -27.81 0.19
C GLU A 46 -19.10 -27.19 1.35
N ASP A 47 -18.77 -27.98 2.38
CA ASP A 47 -18.01 -27.51 3.54
C ASP A 47 -16.61 -26.99 3.16
N GLN A 48 -15.91 -27.71 2.27
CA GLN A 48 -14.62 -27.26 1.76
C GLN A 48 -14.73 -25.94 0.98
N MET A 49 -15.72 -25.82 0.08
CA MET A 49 -15.90 -24.59 -0.70
C MET A 49 -16.35 -23.41 0.17
N GLN A 50 -17.21 -23.64 1.17
CA GLN A 50 -17.59 -22.61 2.14
C GLN A 50 -16.40 -22.14 2.97
N SER A 51 -15.50 -23.06 3.37
CA SER A 51 -14.27 -22.71 4.09
C SER A 51 -13.37 -21.76 3.28
N VAL A 52 -13.30 -21.94 1.95
CA VAL A 52 -12.58 -21.01 1.06
C VAL A 52 -13.23 -19.62 1.05
N LEU A 53 -14.57 -19.56 1.02
CA LEU A 53 -15.29 -18.28 1.07
C LEU A 53 -15.14 -17.57 2.43
N GLU A 54 -15.09 -18.32 3.53
CA GLU A 54 -14.79 -17.78 4.85
C GLU A 54 -13.40 -17.14 4.86
N GLU A 55 -12.40 -17.82 4.28
CA GLU A 55 -11.05 -17.26 4.16
C GLU A 55 -11.00 -16.00 3.31
N PHE A 56 -11.73 -15.94 2.19
CA PHE A 56 -11.85 -14.71 1.40
C PHE A 56 -12.43 -13.55 2.22
N TYR A 57 -13.45 -13.81 3.03
CA TYR A 57 -14.04 -12.79 3.89
C TYR A 57 -13.07 -12.35 5.00
N ASN A 58 -12.32 -13.29 5.59
CA ASN A 58 -11.28 -12.98 6.58
C ASN A 58 -10.17 -12.10 5.99
N LEU A 59 -9.66 -12.44 4.80
CA LEU A 59 -8.65 -11.66 4.09
C LEU A 59 -9.17 -10.26 3.71
N GLN A 60 -10.41 -10.18 3.22
CA GLN A 60 -11.06 -8.90 2.95
C GLN A 60 -11.10 -8.02 4.21
N GLY A 61 -11.52 -8.59 5.35
CA GLY A 61 -11.56 -7.87 6.63
C GLY A 61 -10.18 -7.41 7.10
N GLN A 62 -9.12 -8.17 6.82
CA GLN A 62 -7.74 -7.74 7.10
C GLN A 62 -7.34 -6.54 6.24
N CYS A 63 -7.61 -6.58 4.93
CA CYS A 63 -7.35 -5.44 4.03
C CYS A 63 -8.13 -4.19 4.44
N GLU A 64 -9.41 -4.34 4.80
CA GLU A 64 -10.25 -3.23 5.28
C GLU A 64 -9.74 -2.65 6.59
N ARG A 65 -9.24 -3.48 7.51
CA ARG A 65 -8.62 -2.98 8.75
C ARG A 65 -7.35 -2.20 8.46
N ILE A 66 -6.49 -2.67 7.56
CA ILE A 66 -5.29 -1.94 7.14
C ILE A 66 -5.69 -0.60 6.52
N LYS A 67 -6.68 -0.58 5.62
CA LYS A 67 -7.10 0.65 4.92
C LYS A 67 -7.81 1.66 5.84
N ASN A 68 -8.71 1.18 6.70
CA ASN A 68 -9.61 2.04 7.48
C ASN A 68 -9.10 2.34 8.90
N THR A 69 -7.99 1.73 9.32
CA THR A 69 -7.37 1.98 10.63
C THR A 69 -5.99 2.62 10.46
N PRO A 70 -5.89 3.84 9.91
CA PRO A 70 -4.61 4.54 9.86
C PRO A 70 -4.11 4.82 11.28
N PHE A 71 -2.82 5.13 11.41
CA PHE A 71 -2.26 5.54 12.69
C PHE A 71 -3.03 6.76 13.23
N PRO A 72 -3.05 6.93 14.56
CA PRO A 72 -3.68 8.10 15.16
C PRO A 72 -3.14 9.37 14.49
N ARG A 73 -4.02 10.19 13.89
CA ARG A 73 -3.64 11.41 13.16
C ARG A 73 -2.73 12.35 13.98
N GLN A 74 -2.87 12.33 15.30
CA GLN A 74 -2.01 13.09 16.20
C GLN A 74 -0.54 12.65 16.10
N TYR A 75 -0.29 11.34 16.01
CA TYR A 75 1.06 10.79 15.90
C TYR A 75 1.75 11.27 14.62
N GLY A 76 1.13 11.09 13.46
CA GLY A 76 1.68 11.57 12.17
C GLY A 76 1.86 13.10 12.14
N TYR A 77 0.87 13.85 12.66
CA TYR A 77 0.99 15.31 12.73
C TYR A 77 2.16 15.77 13.60
N PHE A 78 2.29 15.23 14.81
CA PHE A 78 3.36 15.63 15.72
C PHE A 78 4.73 15.14 15.26
N SER A 79 4.84 13.96 14.63
CA SER A 79 6.08 13.49 14.00
C SER A 79 6.60 14.53 13.01
N LYS A 80 5.73 14.98 12.11
CA LYS A 80 6.05 16.03 11.14
C LYS A 80 6.48 17.33 11.80
N VAL A 81 5.73 17.81 12.80
CA VAL A 81 6.06 19.04 13.54
C VAL A 81 7.44 18.93 14.21
N PHE A 82 7.75 17.81 14.85
CA PHE A 82 9.04 17.60 15.51
C PHE A 82 10.19 17.52 14.52
N THR A 83 10.00 16.84 13.38
CA THR A 83 10.98 16.80 12.29
C THR A 83 11.28 18.20 11.76
N TRP A 84 10.26 19.04 11.57
CA TRP A 84 10.44 20.43 11.15
C TRP A 84 11.17 21.28 12.19
N ILE A 85 10.82 21.16 13.47
CA ILE A 85 11.52 21.86 14.57
C ILE A 85 12.99 21.43 14.60
N PHE A 86 13.27 20.13 14.50
CA PHE A 86 14.62 19.58 14.49
C PHE A 86 15.45 20.15 13.33
N VAL A 87 14.94 20.08 12.10
CA VAL A 87 15.62 20.60 10.90
C VAL A 87 15.88 22.11 11.00
N LEU A 88 14.95 22.88 11.56
CA LEU A 88 15.12 24.33 11.75
C LEU A 88 16.21 24.65 12.78
N LEU A 89 16.28 23.87 13.86
CA LEU A 89 17.25 24.07 14.93
C LEU A 89 18.63 23.48 14.61
N LEU A 90 18.72 22.56 13.64
CA LEU A 90 19.93 21.83 13.30
C LEU A 90 21.15 22.71 12.96
N PRO A 91 21.03 23.80 12.18
CA PRO A 91 22.16 24.69 11.90
C PRO A 91 22.74 25.33 13.17
N PHE A 92 21.88 25.68 14.14
CA PHE A 92 22.30 26.28 15.40
C PHE A 92 23.04 25.27 16.29
N GLY A 93 22.63 23.99 16.27
CA GLY A 93 23.32 22.93 17.01
C GLY A 93 24.67 22.51 16.41
N LEU A 94 24.92 22.83 15.13
CA LEU A 94 26.19 22.56 14.46
C LEU A 94 27.21 23.69 14.62
N LEU A 95 26.82 24.89 15.10
CA LEU A 95 27.72 26.03 15.26
C LEU A 95 28.96 25.66 16.09
N ASP A 96 28.75 25.14 17.30
CA ASP A 96 29.84 24.78 18.22
C ASP A 96 30.79 23.72 17.62
N VAL A 97 30.26 22.79 16.81
CA VAL A 97 31.04 21.70 16.18
C VAL A 97 32.02 22.23 15.14
N PHE A 98 31.61 23.25 14.37
CA PHE A 98 32.43 23.85 13.33
C PHE A 98 33.27 25.03 13.85
N GLU A 99 32.89 25.63 14.98
CA GLU A 99 33.63 26.72 15.67
C GLU A 99 34.77 26.19 16.57
N ASP A 100 34.57 25.13 17.36
CA ASP A 100 35.65 24.61 18.22
C ASP A 100 36.74 23.86 17.43
N GLY A 101 36.37 23.24 16.30
CA GLY A 101 37.29 22.53 15.41
C GLY A 101 38.31 23.45 14.71
N THR A 102 38.06 24.75 14.67
CA THR A 102 38.96 25.75 14.06
C THR A 102 40.17 26.07 14.96
N THR A 103 40.07 25.80 16.27
CA THR A 103 41.07 26.24 17.25
C THR A 103 42.23 25.26 17.46
N THR A 104 42.07 23.97 17.12
CA THR A 104 43.04 22.93 17.51
C THR A 104 43.72 22.16 16.38
N VAL A 105 43.18 22.13 15.15
CA VAL A 105 43.77 21.30 14.09
C VAL A 105 44.39 22.11 12.95
N VAL A 106 43.89 23.29 12.58
CA VAL A 106 44.49 24.02 11.46
C VAL A 106 44.33 25.53 11.55
N ALA A 107 45.37 26.21 12.05
CA ALA A 107 45.49 27.68 12.03
C ALA A 107 45.57 28.29 10.60
N SER A 108 45.36 27.49 9.56
CA SER A 108 45.41 27.86 8.14
C SER A 108 44.31 27.21 7.30
N VAL A 109 43.27 26.62 7.91
CA VAL A 109 42.06 26.23 7.18
C VAL A 109 41.14 27.43 7.18
N ASP A 110 41.16 28.11 6.03
CA ASP A 110 40.33 29.20 5.56
C ASP A 110 38.87 29.16 6.07
N ASP A 111 38.19 30.31 6.00
CA ASP A 111 36.74 30.51 6.23
C ASP A 111 35.83 29.47 5.50
N TRP A 112 36.35 28.70 4.53
CA TRP A 112 35.65 27.62 3.85
C TRP A 112 35.22 26.44 4.75
N TYR A 113 35.86 26.22 5.91
CA TYR A 113 35.43 25.14 6.81
C TYR A 113 34.09 25.45 7.47
N LEU A 114 33.84 26.72 7.84
CA LEU A 114 32.52 27.17 8.28
C LEU A 114 31.49 27.05 7.14
N PHE A 115 31.91 27.24 5.89
CA PHE A 115 31.05 27.02 4.73
C PHE A 115 30.60 25.56 4.59
N LEU A 116 31.36 24.57 5.09
CA LEU A 116 30.93 23.15 5.12
C LEU A 116 29.75 22.90 6.07
N MET A 117 29.47 23.77 7.04
CA MET A 117 28.28 23.64 7.90
C MET A 117 26.98 23.64 7.07
N ILE A 118 26.94 24.42 6.00
CA ILE A 118 25.75 24.54 5.13
C ILE A 118 25.45 23.20 4.42
N PRO A 119 26.34 22.59 3.61
CA PRO A 119 26.03 21.32 2.95
C PRO A 119 25.79 20.18 3.95
N PHE A 120 26.45 20.15 5.10
CA PHE A 120 26.20 19.13 6.14
C PHE A 120 24.80 19.29 6.77
N SER A 121 24.42 20.52 7.10
CA SER A 121 23.08 20.78 7.65
C SER A 121 21.98 20.45 6.65
N VAL A 122 22.16 20.81 5.37
CA VAL A 122 21.24 20.45 4.28
C VAL A 122 21.14 18.94 4.12
N LEU A 123 22.27 18.22 4.14
CA LEU A 123 22.29 16.76 3.99
C LEU A 123 21.56 16.07 5.13
N ILE A 124 21.83 16.43 6.38
CA ILE A 124 21.14 15.85 7.55
C ILE A 124 19.64 16.18 7.49
N SER A 125 19.30 17.42 7.15
CA SER A 125 17.91 17.84 7.01
C SER A 125 17.18 17.04 5.92
N TRP A 126 17.85 16.77 4.81
CA TRP A 126 17.32 15.95 3.74
C TRP A 126 17.08 14.51 4.20
N ILE A 127 17.98 13.92 4.99
CA ILE A 127 17.80 12.57 5.54
C ILE A 127 16.54 12.49 6.41
N PHE A 128 16.38 13.40 7.39
CA PHE A 128 15.23 13.38 8.30
C PHE A 128 13.91 13.69 7.58
N THR A 129 13.92 14.65 6.66
CA THR A 129 12.74 14.98 5.87
C THR A 129 12.33 13.82 4.96
N THR A 130 13.30 13.15 4.33
CA THR A 130 13.06 11.98 3.49
C THR A 130 12.51 10.82 4.31
N MET A 131 13.05 10.57 5.50
CA MET A 131 12.56 9.54 6.42
C MET A 131 11.09 9.76 6.80
N GLU A 132 10.71 11.00 7.13
CA GLU A 132 9.32 11.37 7.44
C GLU A 132 8.39 11.13 6.23
N ILE A 133 8.80 11.55 5.03
CA ILE A 133 8.01 11.36 3.80
C ILE A 133 7.84 9.87 3.47
N ILE A 134 8.88 9.06 3.64
CA ILE A 134 8.80 7.62 3.41
C ILE A 134 7.83 6.99 4.42
N GLY A 135 7.93 7.35 5.70
CA GLY A 135 7.02 6.87 6.75
C GLY A 135 5.55 7.17 6.44
N ASP A 136 5.24 8.42 6.08
CA ASP A 136 3.89 8.87 5.74
C ASP A 136 3.33 8.18 4.47
N ASN A 137 4.19 7.84 3.52
CA ASN A 137 3.79 7.06 2.35
C ASN A 137 3.56 5.58 2.66
N SER A 138 4.36 4.99 3.55
CA SER A 138 4.24 3.57 3.93
C SER A 138 3.01 3.27 4.81
N GLU A 139 2.34 4.30 5.35
CA GLU A 139 1.17 4.13 6.21
C GLU A 139 -0.10 3.72 5.43
N ASP A 140 -0.26 4.13 4.17
CA ASP A 140 -1.44 3.80 3.35
C ASP A 140 -1.04 3.07 2.06
N PRO A 141 -0.80 1.75 2.11
CA PRO A 141 -0.23 0.98 1.00
C PRO A 141 -1.22 0.72 -0.14
N PHE A 142 -2.47 1.15 -0.01
CA PHE A 142 -3.54 0.93 -0.98
C PHE A 142 -4.15 2.26 -1.47
N ALA A 143 -3.36 3.32 -1.54
CA ALA A 143 -3.77 4.64 -2.03
C ALA A 143 -3.58 4.83 -3.54
N GLY A 144 -2.88 3.89 -4.20
CA GLY A 144 -2.56 3.96 -5.63
C GLY A 144 -1.41 4.90 -5.95
N ARG A 145 -0.49 5.13 -5.01
CA ARG A 145 0.75 5.89 -5.22
C ARG A 145 1.79 5.01 -5.92
N ILE A 146 2.87 5.65 -6.37
CA ILE A 146 3.97 5.01 -7.11
C ILE A 146 4.63 3.85 -6.34
N ASN A 147 4.69 3.95 -5.03
CA ASN A 147 5.35 2.97 -4.16
C ASN A 147 4.34 2.06 -3.41
N ASP A 148 3.06 2.13 -3.79
CA ASP A 148 2.01 1.35 -3.16
C ASP A 148 1.97 -0.07 -3.74
N VAL A 149 1.14 -0.92 -3.12
CA VAL A 149 0.92 -2.27 -3.62
C VAL A 149 0.22 -2.21 -4.99
N PRO A 150 0.76 -2.84 -6.04
CA PRO A 150 0.21 -2.78 -7.40
C PRO A 150 -1.01 -3.70 -7.52
N MET A 151 -2.14 -3.27 -6.96
CA MET A 151 -3.37 -4.07 -6.90
C MET A 151 -3.88 -4.45 -8.28
N THR A 152 -3.72 -3.60 -9.29
CA THR A 152 -4.20 -3.89 -10.66
C THR A 152 -3.39 -5.03 -11.27
N ALA A 153 -2.07 -4.98 -11.15
CA ALA A 153 -1.20 -6.05 -11.60
C ALA A 153 -1.47 -7.37 -10.87
N LEU A 154 -1.65 -7.34 -9.54
CA LEU A 154 -2.00 -8.53 -8.77
C LEU A 154 -3.33 -9.14 -9.22
N CYS A 155 -4.37 -8.32 -9.41
CA CYS A 155 -5.65 -8.79 -9.94
C CYS A 155 -5.52 -9.38 -11.35
N ARG A 156 -4.71 -8.77 -12.23
CA ARG A 156 -4.44 -9.31 -13.58
C ARG A 156 -3.71 -10.65 -13.52
N THR A 157 -2.73 -10.82 -12.63
CA THR A 157 -2.06 -12.12 -12.45
C THR A 157 -3.06 -13.19 -12.02
N ILE A 158 -3.91 -12.90 -11.02
CA ILE A 158 -4.96 -13.84 -10.58
C ILE A 158 -5.94 -14.16 -11.73
N GLU A 159 -6.32 -13.15 -12.53
CA GLU A 159 -7.17 -13.34 -13.70
C GLU A 159 -6.52 -14.27 -14.74
N ILE A 160 -5.24 -14.09 -15.03
CA ILE A 160 -4.48 -14.96 -15.96
C ILE A 160 -4.43 -16.38 -15.42
N ASP A 161 -4.04 -16.56 -14.15
CA ASP A 161 -3.90 -17.88 -13.53
C ASP A 161 -5.22 -18.65 -13.53
N LEU A 162 -6.34 -18.00 -13.19
CA LEU A 162 -7.66 -18.63 -13.18
C LEU A 162 -8.14 -19.00 -14.60
N ARG A 163 -7.89 -18.16 -15.61
CA ARG A 163 -8.28 -18.44 -16.99
C ARG A 163 -7.41 -19.54 -17.61
N ASP A 164 -6.12 -19.59 -17.26
CA ASP A 164 -5.21 -20.66 -17.66
C ASP A 164 -5.61 -22.00 -17.03
N MET A 165 -6.01 -22.02 -15.75
CA MET A 165 -6.57 -23.20 -15.08
C MET A 165 -7.88 -23.72 -15.72
N LEU A 166 -8.58 -22.88 -16.49
CA LEU A 166 -9.78 -23.24 -17.24
C LEU A 166 -9.47 -23.65 -18.70
N ASP A 167 -8.20 -23.80 -19.06
CA ASP A 167 -7.74 -24.12 -20.42
C ASP A 167 -8.20 -23.09 -21.48
N GLU A 168 -8.37 -21.82 -21.08
CA GLU A 168 -8.72 -20.76 -22.02
C GLU A 168 -7.54 -20.36 -22.91
N SER A 169 -7.78 -20.17 -24.21
CA SER A 169 -6.73 -19.84 -25.19
C SER A 169 -6.40 -18.34 -25.27
N GLU A 170 -7.36 -17.46 -24.96
CA GLU A 170 -7.20 -16.01 -25.03
C GLU A 170 -6.93 -15.43 -23.64
N LEU A 171 -5.70 -15.58 -23.15
CA LEU A 171 -5.30 -15.01 -21.87
C LEU A 171 -5.05 -13.49 -21.98
N PRO A 172 -5.42 -12.71 -20.96
CA PRO A 172 -5.14 -11.28 -20.96
C PRO A 172 -3.65 -11.05 -20.72
N GLU A 173 -3.08 -10.02 -21.35
CA GLU A 173 -1.66 -9.71 -21.14
C GLU A 173 -1.38 -9.25 -19.70
N PRO A 174 -0.22 -9.61 -19.12
CA PRO A 174 0.24 -9.07 -17.86
C PRO A 174 0.31 -7.53 -17.90
N VAL A 175 0.04 -6.88 -16.77
CA VAL A 175 0.19 -5.43 -16.68
C VAL A 175 1.67 -5.08 -16.81
N ALA A 176 2.03 -4.39 -17.88
CA ALA A 176 3.39 -3.89 -18.06
C ALA A 176 3.64 -2.64 -17.19
N PRO A 177 4.83 -2.48 -16.61
CA PRO A 177 5.20 -1.25 -15.93
C PRO A 177 5.10 -0.04 -16.86
N LYS A 178 4.52 1.06 -16.37
CA LYS A 178 4.55 2.37 -17.05
C LYS A 178 5.56 3.24 -16.32
N ASP A 179 6.57 3.74 -17.03
CA ASP A 179 7.64 4.56 -16.44
C ASP A 179 8.38 3.88 -15.27
N ASN A 180 8.62 2.57 -15.38
CA ASN A 180 9.18 1.69 -14.32
C ASN A 180 8.30 1.52 -13.07
N ILE A 181 7.01 1.86 -13.17
CA ILE A 181 6.05 1.77 -12.06
C ILE A 181 4.96 0.77 -12.44
N LEU A 182 4.70 -0.17 -11.55
CA LEU A 182 3.61 -1.12 -11.66
C LEU A 182 2.44 -0.62 -10.80
N TYR A 183 1.24 -0.66 -11.34
CA TYR A 183 0.00 -0.20 -10.69
C TYR A 183 -0.98 -1.36 -10.52
#